data_AF-A0A963EYX8-F1
#
_entry.id   AF-A0A963EYX8-F1
#
_cell.length_a   1.000
_cell.length_b   1.000
_cell.length_c   1.000
_cell.angle_alpha   90.00
_cell.angle_beta   90.00
_cell.angle_gamma   90.00
#
_symmetry.space_group_name_H-M   'P 1'
#
loop_
_entity.id
_entity.type
_entity.pdbx_description
1 polymer ?
#
loop_
_entity_poly.entity_id
_entity_poly.type
_entity_poly.pdbx_seq_one_letter_code
_entity_poly.pdbx_strand_id
1 'polypeptide(L)'
;MMELIASIGLPQLLLVAGVVVGAAILRAFTGFGFGLAAVPVFALLMSPEEAVVLSVSLTLAVSLLTVKTYWGKTPLRPMAVMLVLACVGTVIGAALLTLISPRAFRLWIGIAVILACCALGYYRPGRQRPASVLGGIAGLAAGLLNGAFAIPGPPVIIYTMATEPDPVRSRAFLLTFFLFMAAAGLATYAAAGFVSAASPLYFLLAFPAMWLGDKLGHGLFQRYGSAGYRRVALGLLLVLGVVIVAEALW
;
A
#
# COMPACT_ATOMS: atom_id res chain seq x y z
N MET A 1 -4.04 -15.27 25.00
CA MET A 1 -2.67 -14.90 24.58
C MET A 1 -1.90 -16.10 24.05
N MET A 2 -1.65 -17.14 24.85
CA MET A 2 -1.14 -18.42 24.33
C MET A 2 -2.14 -19.12 23.41
N GLU A 3 -3.45 -18.97 23.63
CA GLU A 3 -4.47 -19.63 22.79
C GLU A 3 -4.56 -19.10 21.35
N LEU A 4 -4.35 -17.79 21.12
CA LEU A 4 -4.35 -17.21 19.76
C LEU A 4 -3.08 -17.57 18.98
N ILE A 5 -1.94 -17.64 19.67
CA ILE A 5 -0.66 -18.09 19.10
C ILE A 5 -0.64 -19.62 18.94
N ALA A 6 -1.30 -20.36 19.83
CA ALA A 6 -1.44 -21.82 19.75
C ALA A 6 -2.44 -22.26 18.67
N SER A 7 -3.44 -21.42 18.33
CA SER A 7 -4.36 -21.67 17.22
C SER A 7 -3.77 -21.38 15.85
N ILE A 8 -2.75 -20.50 15.76
CA ILE A 8 -2.03 -20.21 14.52
C ILE A 8 -0.79 -21.11 14.48
N GLY A 9 -0.86 -22.20 13.72
CA GLY A 9 0.28 -23.10 13.58
C GLY A 9 1.55 -22.37 13.09
N LEU A 10 2.71 -22.91 13.47
CA LEU A 10 4.01 -22.44 13.01
C LEU A 10 4.08 -22.25 11.46
N PRO A 11 3.48 -23.11 10.63
CA PRO A 11 3.44 -22.92 9.17
C PRO A 11 2.71 -21.64 8.74
N GLN A 12 1.59 -21.30 9.38
CA GLN A 12 0.82 -20.09 9.09
C GLN A 12 1.60 -18.84 9.46
N LEU A 13 2.29 -18.84 10.62
CA LEU A 13 3.17 -17.74 11.03
C LEU A 13 4.31 -17.52 10.03
N LEU A 14 4.96 -18.59 9.57
CA LEU A 14 6.03 -18.52 8.57
C LEU A 14 5.51 -18.02 7.22
N LEU A 15 4.31 -18.43 6.81
CA LEU A 15 3.67 -17.95 5.58
C LEU A 15 3.39 -16.45 5.66
N VAL A 16 2.81 -15.97 6.76
CA VAL A 16 2.56 -14.53 6.98
C VAL A 16 3.87 -13.75 6.96
N ALA A 17 4.89 -14.21 7.67
CA ALA A 17 6.20 -13.58 7.67
C ALA A 17 6.80 -13.51 6.26
N GLY A 18 6.70 -14.59 5.48
CA GLY A 18 7.14 -14.65 4.09
C GLY A 18 6.41 -13.65 3.19
N VAL A 19 5.08 -13.56 3.31
CA VAL A 19 4.26 -12.59 2.58
C VAL A 19 4.65 -11.16 2.96
N VAL A 20 4.80 -10.88 4.25
CA VAL A 20 5.19 -9.54 4.73
C VAL A 20 6.58 -9.16 4.21
N VAL A 21 7.55 -10.07 4.24
CA VAL A 21 8.89 -9.86 3.64
C VAL A 21 8.78 -9.57 2.15
N GLY A 22 8.05 -10.38 1.39
CA GLY A 22 7.87 -10.20 -0.05
C GLY A 22 7.18 -8.89 -0.42
N ALA A 23 6.10 -8.55 0.29
CA ALA A 23 5.37 -7.29 0.15
C ALA A 23 6.24 -6.07 0.50
N ALA A 24 7.07 -6.19 1.54
CA ALA A 24 8.00 -5.15 1.95
C ALA A 24 9.13 -4.96 0.93
N ILE A 25 9.69 -6.04 0.38
CA ILE A 25 10.67 -5.98 -0.72
C ILE A 25 10.06 -5.26 -1.93
N LEU A 26 8.84 -5.65 -2.35
CA LEU A 26 8.13 -5.02 -3.45
C LEU A 26 7.97 -3.51 -3.21
N ARG A 27 7.55 -3.12 -2.02
CA ARG A 27 7.37 -1.71 -1.64
C ARG A 27 8.67 -0.93 -1.56
N ALA A 28 9.70 -1.46 -0.92
CA ALA A 28 10.98 -0.77 -0.84
C ALA A 28 11.63 -0.64 -2.22
N PHE A 29 11.46 -1.64 -3.08
CA PHE A 29 11.99 -1.60 -4.44
C PHE A 29 11.24 -0.61 -5.33
N THR A 30 9.91 -0.66 -5.36
CA THR A 30 9.09 0.10 -6.32
C THR A 30 8.57 1.43 -5.79
N GLY A 31 8.62 1.64 -4.48
CA GLY A 31 7.98 2.75 -3.78
C GLY A 31 6.52 2.48 -3.38
N PHE A 32 5.93 1.34 -3.73
CA PHE A 32 4.51 1.03 -3.49
C PHE A 32 4.20 -0.48 -3.42
N GLY A 33 2.97 -0.86 -3.10
CA GLY A 33 2.50 -2.24 -3.31
C GLY A 33 2.53 -3.14 -2.07
N PHE A 34 3.00 -2.64 -0.93
CA PHE A 34 2.87 -3.35 0.35
C PHE A 34 1.42 -3.69 0.64
N GLY A 35 0.52 -2.69 0.66
CA GLY A 35 -0.90 -2.92 0.90
C GLY A 35 -1.56 -3.85 -0.12
N LEU A 36 -1.19 -3.71 -1.41
CA LEU A 36 -1.70 -4.57 -2.50
C LEU A 36 -1.37 -6.05 -2.30
N ALA A 37 -0.20 -6.35 -1.72
CA ALA A 37 0.27 -7.71 -1.50
C ALA A 37 -0.13 -8.26 -0.11
N ALA A 38 -0.06 -7.43 0.93
CA ALA A 38 -0.20 -7.87 2.32
C ALA A 38 -1.66 -7.87 2.81
N VAL A 39 -2.46 -6.86 2.47
CA VAL A 39 -3.85 -6.73 2.96
C VAL A 39 -4.74 -7.92 2.59
N PRO A 40 -4.69 -8.49 1.36
CA PRO A 40 -5.47 -9.68 1.02
C PRO A 40 -5.17 -10.85 1.97
N VAL A 41 -3.88 -11.11 2.21
CA VAL A 41 -3.44 -12.19 3.10
C VAL A 41 -3.83 -11.91 4.55
N PHE A 42 -3.71 -10.66 5.01
CA PHE A 42 -4.21 -10.28 6.33
C PHE A 42 -5.72 -10.54 6.44
N ALA A 43 -6.51 -10.17 5.44
CA ALA A 43 -7.96 -10.35 5.42
C ALA A 43 -8.43 -11.81 5.38
N LEU A 44 -7.54 -12.77 5.12
CA LEU A 44 -7.80 -14.20 5.28
C LEU A 44 -7.68 -14.65 6.75
N LEU A 45 -6.90 -13.94 7.56
CA LEU A 45 -6.50 -14.34 8.90
C LEU A 45 -7.13 -13.50 10.01
N MET A 46 -7.55 -12.28 9.71
CA MET A 46 -8.10 -11.31 10.66
C MET A 46 -9.25 -10.52 10.04
N SER A 47 -9.91 -9.69 10.85
CA SER A 47 -11.00 -8.85 10.34
C SER A 47 -10.49 -7.80 9.33
N PRO A 48 -11.34 -7.29 8.42
CA PRO A 48 -10.96 -6.23 7.49
C PRO A 48 -10.35 -5.01 8.18
N GLU A 49 -10.90 -4.61 9.34
CA GLU A 49 -10.44 -3.49 10.15
C GLU A 49 -9.02 -3.75 10.71
N GLU A 50 -8.79 -4.93 11.27
CA GLU A 50 -7.47 -5.33 11.77
C GLU A 50 -6.43 -5.37 10.64
N ALA A 51 -6.82 -5.86 9.46
CA ALA A 51 -5.96 -5.95 8.29
C ALA A 51 -5.51 -4.57 7.79
N VAL A 52 -6.43 -3.61 7.66
CA VAL A 52 -6.08 -2.26 7.20
C VAL A 52 -5.25 -1.51 8.26
N VAL A 53 -5.57 -1.65 9.55
CA VAL A 53 -4.81 -1.04 10.66
C VAL A 53 -3.38 -1.57 10.69
N LEU A 54 -3.20 -2.89 10.60
CA LEU A 54 -1.88 -3.50 10.57
C LEU A 54 -1.07 -3.00 9.37
N SER A 55 -1.71 -2.96 8.19
CA SER A 55 -1.06 -2.55 6.96
C SER A 55 -0.55 -1.10 7.00
N VAL A 56 -1.39 -0.15 7.43
CA VAL A 56 -0.97 1.26 7.52
C VAL A 56 0.03 1.49 8.65
N SER A 57 -0.06 0.75 9.75
CA SER A 57 0.88 0.86 10.88
C SER A 57 2.29 0.41 10.48
N LEU A 58 2.42 -0.75 9.83
CA LEU A 58 3.69 -1.25 9.29
C LEU A 58 4.25 -0.29 8.24
N THR A 59 3.37 0.24 7.38
CA THR A 59 3.73 1.22 6.35
C THR A 59 4.25 2.51 6.96
N LEU A 60 3.60 3.05 7.97
CA LEU A 60 4.00 4.29 8.64
C LEU A 60 5.35 4.11 9.32
N ALA A 61 5.52 3.04 10.11
CA ALA A 61 6.75 2.77 10.85
C ALA A 61 7.96 2.70 9.93
N VAL A 62 7.89 1.92 8.85
CA VAL A 62 8.99 1.81 7.89
C VAL A 62 9.21 3.09 7.09
N SER A 63 8.14 3.80 6.69
CA SER A 63 8.29 5.09 6.01
C SER A 63 9.01 6.11 6.89
N LEU A 64 8.74 6.14 8.20
CA LEU A 64 9.43 7.02 9.15
C LEU A 64 10.91 6.64 9.30
N LEU A 65 11.22 5.34 9.43
CA LEU A 65 12.60 4.87 9.53
C LEU A 65 13.44 5.18 8.29
N THR A 66 12.81 5.16 7.11
CA THR A 66 13.49 5.36 5.83
C THR A 66 13.31 6.77 5.25
N VAL A 67 12.68 7.70 5.99
CA VAL A 67 12.30 9.03 5.50
C VAL A 67 13.48 9.79 4.89
N LYS A 68 14.66 9.70 5.52
CA LYS A 68 15.91 10.34 5.07
C LYS A 68 16.35 9.90 3.67
N THR A 69 15.89 8.75 3.19
CA THR A 69 16.28 8.22 1.87
C THR A 69 15.53 8.88 0.71
N TYR A 70 14.38 9.52 0.97
CA TYR A 70 13.52 10.11 -0.06
C TYR A 70 13.06 11.54 0.23
N TRP A 71 13.14 12.01 1.47
CA TRP A 71 12.71 13.36 1.85
C TRP A 71 13.47 14.44 1.08
N GLY A 72 12.77 15.49 0.66
CA GLY A 72 13.34 16.60 -0.11
C GLY A 72 13.59 16.32 -1.59
N LYS A 73 13.45 15.07 -2.07
CA LYS A 73 13.59 14.73 -3.50
C LYS A 73 12.34 15.02 -4.33
N THR A 74 11.24 15.39 -3.67
CA THR A 74 9.95 15.69 -4.31
C THR A 74 9.41 17.03 -3.80
N PRO A 75 9.00 17.95 -4.68
CA PRO A 75 8.38 19.19 -4.25
C PRO A 75 6.99 18.92 -3.64
N LEU A 76 6.75 19.37 -2.41
CA LEU A 76 5.48 19.16 -1.70
C LEU A 76 4.34 20.06 -2.22
N ARG A 77 4.66 21.24 -2.74
CA ARG A 77 3.66 22.22 -3.17
C ARG A 77 2.74 21.69 -4.29
N PRO A 78 3.24 21.04 -5.36
CA PRO A 78 2.38 20.38 -6.36
C PRO A 78 1.55 19.21 -5.79
N MET A 79 2.03 18.58 -4.71
CA MET A 79 1.38 17.43 -4.07
C MET A 79 0.28 17.85 -3.07
N ALA A 80 0.24 19.11 -2.64
CA ALA A 80 -0.65 19.57 -1.58
C ALA A 80 -2.14 19.34 -1.89
N VAL A 81 -2.60 19.69 -3.09
CA VAL A 81 -4.01 19.46 -3.50
C VAL A 81 -4.35 17.96 -3.50
N MET A 82 -3.41 17.14 -3.98
CA MET A 82 -3.57 15.68 -3.98
C MET A 82 -3.67 15.14 -2.55
N LEU A 83 -2.82 15.60 -1.63
CA LEU A 83 -2.87 15.18 -0.22
C LEU A 83 -4.16 15.59 0.49
N VAL A 84 -4.61 16.83 0.29
CA VAL A 84 -5.84 17.32 0.93
C VAL A 84 -7.03 16.47 0.50
N LEU A 85 -7.19 16.24 -0.82
CA LEU A 85 -8.28 15.40 -1.32
C LEU A 85 -8.10 13.92 -0.95
N ALA A 86 -6.88 13.44 -0.82
CA ALA A 86 -6.62 12.09 -0.34
C ALA A 86 -6.97 11.90 1.14
N CYS A 87 -6.75 12.90 2.00
CA CYS A 87 -7.22 12.88 3.38
C CYS A 87 -8.75 12.81 3.44
N VAL A 88 -9.45 13.65 2.67
CA VAL A 88 -10.91 13.62 2.55
C VAL A 88 -11.39 12.24 2.08
N GLY A 89 -10.78 11.72 1.02
CA GLY A 89 -11.07 10.38 0.52
C GLY A 89 -10.81 9.28 1.55
N THR A 90 -9.78 9.42 2.38
CA THR A 90 -9.45 8.42 3.43
C THR A 90 -10.54 8.35 4.49
N VAL A 91 -11.06 9.50 4.93
CA VAL A 91 -12.19 9.54 5.87
C VAL A 91 -13.43 8.89 5.26
N ILE A 92 -13.76 9.25 4.02
CA ILE A 92 -14.91 8.67 3.31
C ILE A 92 -14.72 7.15 3.11
N GLY A 93 -13.52 6.72 2.69
CA GLY A 93 -13.20 5.32 2.47
C GLY A 93 -13.27 4.48 3.74
N ALA A 94 -12.79 5.01 4.87
CA ALA A 94 -12.89 4.33 6.16
C ALA A 94 -14.34 4.21 6.63
N ALA A 95 -15.18 5.23 6.35
CA ALA A 95 -16.61 5.13 6.59
C ALA A 95 -17.30 4.09 5.68
N LEU A 96 -16.85 3.96 4.43
CA LEU A 96 -17.35 2.91 3.53
C LEU A 96 -16.95 1.52 4.01
N LEU A 97 -15.78 1.34 4.62
CA LEU A 97 -15.32 0.05 5.12
C LEU A 97 -16.34 -0.60 6.08
N THR A 98 -17.00 0.19 6.94
CA THR A 98 -17.99 -0.32 7.89
C THR A 98 -19.27 -0.85 7.23
N LEU A 99 -19.50 -0.51 5.96
CA LEU A 99 -20.66 -0.94 5.17
C LEU A 99 -20.35 -2.15 4.28
N ILE A 100 -19.10 -2.56 4.17
CA ILE A 100 -18.64 -3.61 3.25
C ILE A 100 -18.58 -4.95 4.01
N SER A 101 -19.29 -5.95 3.51
CA SER A 101 -19.15 -7.31 4.06
C SER A 101 -17.73 -7.88 3.82
N PRO A 102 -17.21 -8.77 4.68
CA PRO A 102 -15.87 -9.35 4.48
C PRO A 102 -15.67 -10.01 3.11
N ARG A 103 -16.72 -10.61 2.54
CA ARG A 103 -16.70 -11.17 1.18
C ARG A 103 -16.56 -10.08 0.12
N ALA A 104 -17.35 -9.01 0.23
CA ALA A 104 -17.27 -7.87 -0.68
C ALA A 104 -15.91 -7.15 -0.57
N PHE A 105 -15.33 -7.06 0.62
CA PHE A 105 -14.01 -6.49 0.85
C PHE A 105 -12.93 -7.24 0.06
N ARG A 106 -12.91 -8.58 0.16
CA ARG A 106 -11.97 -9.44 -0.58
C ARG A 106 -12.15 -9.28 -2.10
N LEU A 107 -13.40 -9.24 -2.59
CA LEU A 107 -13.71 -9.03 -4.00
C LEU A 107 -13.22 -7.67 -4.51
N TRP A 108 -13.54 -6.58 -3.80
CA TRP A 108 -13.15 -5.23 -4.22
C TRP A 108 -11.65 -5.01 -4.17
N ILE A 109 -10.95 -5.62 -3.22
CA ILE A 109 -9.48 -5.64 -3.22
C ILE A 109 -8.95 -6.36 -4.45
N GLY A 110 -9.47 -7.54 -4.78
CA GLY A 110 -9.08 -8.27 -5.99
C GLY A 110 -9.27 -7.43 -7.26
N ILE A 111 -10.43 -6.78 -7.39
CA ILE A 111 -10.73 -5.86 -8.51
C ILE A 111 -9.75 -4.68 -8.52
N ALA A 112 -9.48 -4.06 -7.37
CA ALA A 112 -8.54 -2.94 -7.27
C ALA A 112 -7.13 -3.34 -7.70
N VAL A 113 -6.68 -4.56 -7.35
CA VAL A 113 -5.39 -5.09 -7.79
C VAL A 113 -5.41 -5.30 -9.32
N ILE A 114 -6.44 -5.92 -9.90
CA ILE A 114 -6.56 -6.09 -11.36
C ILE A 114 -6.55 -4.74 -12.08
N LEU A 115 -7.38 -3.79 -11.64
CA LEU A 115 -7.45 -2.45 -12.26
C LEU A 115 -6.11 -1.73 -12.18
N ALA A 116 -5.39 -1.85 -11.06
CA ALA A 116 -4.03 -1.37 -10.94
C ALA A 116 -3.13 -1.99 -12.00
N CYS A 117 -3.20 -3.31 -12.19
CA CYS A 117 -2.40 -4.02 -13.18
C CYS A 117 -2.72 -3.60 -14.61
N CYS A 118 -3.99 -3.51 -14.96
CA CYS A 118 -4.45 -3.06 -16.28
C CYS A 118 -4.00 -1.63 -16.56
N ALA A 119 -4.25 -0.71 -15.64
CA ALA A 119 -3.89 0.69 -15.82
C ALA A 119 -2.37 0.88 -15.96
N LEU A 120 -1.59 0.18 -15.13
CA LEU A 120 -0.14 0.28 -15.14
C LEU A 120 0.50 -0.46 -16.35
N GLY A 121 -0.17 -1.49 -16.88
CA GLY A 121 0.24 -2.23 -18.08
C GLY A 121 -0.06 -1.50 -19.39
N TYR A 122 -1.17 -0.77 -19.46
CA TYR A 122 -1.56 -0.02 -20.67
C TYR A 122 -0.97 1.39 -20.74
N TYR A 123 -0.72 2.04 -19.60
CA TYR A 123 -0.34 3.45 -19.60
C TYR A 123 1.14 3.66 -19.92
N ARG A 124 1.45 4.19 -21.11
CA ARG A 124 2.82 4.58 -21.46
C ARG A 124 3.20 5.89 -20.78
N PRO A 125 4.42 6.01 -20.23
CA PRO A 125 4.84 7.24 -19.55
C PRO A 125 4.85 8.38 -20.57
N GLY A 126 4.01 9.38 -20.34
CA GLY A 126 3.96 10.60 -21.13
C GLY A 126 4.76 11.71 -20.46
N ARG A 127 5.02 12.81 -21.19
CA ARG A 127 5.47 14.08 -20.61
C ARG A 127 4.26 14.98 -20.36
N GLN A 128 3.30 14.53 -19.57
CA GLN A 128 2.17 15.40 -19.23
C GLN A 128 2.60 16.40 -18.16
N ARG A 129 2.20 17.66 -18.32
CA ARG A 129 2.44 18.67 -17.29
C ARG A 129 1.62 18.33 -16.05
N PRO A 130 2.16 18.48 -14.83
CA PRO A 130 1.38 18.30 -13.61
C PRO A 130 0.15 19.22 -13.62
N ALA A 131 -1.03 18.65 -13.78
CA ALA A 131 -2.29 19.39 -13.69
C ALA A 131 -2.87 19.22 -12.29
N SER A 132 -3.20 20.33 -11.62
CA SER A 132 -3.74 20.34 -10.26
C SER A 132 -5.06 19.56 -10.14
N VAL A 133 -5.90 19.60 -11.18
CA VAL A 133 -7.17 18.86 -11.24
C VAL A 133 -6.93 17.35 -11.30
N LEU A 134 -6.04 16.88 -12.19
CA LEU A 134 -5.70 15.45 -12.29
C LEU A 134 -5.05 14.93 -11.02
N GLY A 135 -4.19 15.74 -10.40
CA GLY A 135 -3.60 15.42 -9.09
C GLY A 135 -4.66 15.34 -7.99
N GLY A 136 -5.64 16.24 -7.99
CA GLY A 136 -6.75 16.21 -7.05
C GLY A 136 -7.64 14.98 -7.18
N ILE A 137 -8.00 14.60 -8.41
CA ILE A 137 -8.79 13.38 -8.69
C ILE A 137 -8.02 12.13 -8.27
N ALA A 138 -6.73 12.04 -8.63
CA ALA A 138 -5.87 10.94 -8.22
C ALA A 138 -5.76 10.87 -6.68
N GLY A 139 -5.66 12.03 -6.02
CA GLY A 139 -5.66 12.15 -4.57
C GLY A 139 -6.92 11.62 -3.94
N LEU A 140 -8.09 12.11 -4.36
CA LEU A 140 -9.39 11.65 -3.84
C LEU A 140 -9.57 10.14 -4.02
N ALA A 141 -9.29 9.62 -5.22
CA ALA A 141 -9.39 8.19 -5.52
C ALA A 141 -8.42 7.35 -4.67
N ALA A 142 -7.18 7.81 -4.53
CA ALA A 142 -6.20 7.15 -3.67
C ALA A 142 -6.60 7.21 -2.20
N GLY A 143 -7.19 8.32 -1.76
CA GLY A 143 -7.76 8.47 -0.44
C GLY A 143 -8.86 7.46 -0.17
N LEU A 144 -9.84 7.34 -1.08
CA LEU A 144 -10.93 6.37 -0.96
C LEU A 144 -10.40 4.94 -0.82
N LEU A 145 -9.44 4.55 -1.66
CA LEU A 145 -8.81 3.23 -1.58
C LEU A 145 -7.93 3.07 -0.34
N ASN A 146 -7.31 4.15 0.14
CA ASN A 146 -6.56 4.15 1.40
C ASN A 146 -7.50 3.85 2.56
N GLY A 147 -8.58 4.62 2.70
CA GLY A 147 -9.55 4.45 3.77
C GLY A 147 -10.22 3.08 3.74
N ALA A 148 -10.72 2.67 2.58
CA ALA A 148 -11.48 1.44 2.45
C ALA A 148 -10.59 0.19 2.53
N PHE A 149 -9.35 0.23 2.00
CA PHE A 149 -8.57 -0.99 1.78
C PHE A 149 -7.10 -0.90 2.17
N ALA A 150 -6.62 0.23 2.70
CA ALA A 150 -5.20 0.53 2.90
C ALA A 150 -4.36 0.40 1.61
N ILE A 151 -4.96 0.72 0.46
CA ILE A 151 -4.36 0.58 -0.88
C ILE A 151 -4.41 1.91 -1.67
N PRO A 152 -3.71 2.97 -1.23
CA PRO A 152 -3.69 4.25 -1.97
C PRO A 152 -2.99 4.20 -3.34
N GLY A 153 -2.26 3.12 -3.63
CA GLY A 153 -1.29 3.04 -4.72
C GLY A 153 -1.82 3.36 -6.11
N PRO A 154 -2.83 2.63 -6.63
CA PRO A 154 -3.11 2.60 -8.07
C PRO A 154 -3.34 3.98 -8.72
N PRO A 155 -4.19 4.87 -8.18
CA PRO A 155 -4.44 6.17 -8.80
C PRO A 155 -3.20 7.07 -8.80
N VAL A 156 -2.42 7.05 -7.72
CA VAL A 156 -1.23 7.90 -7.57
C VAL A 156 -0.09 7.41 -8.44
N ILE A 157 0.06 6.10 -8.63
CA ILE A 157 1.09 5.56 -9.52
C ILE A 157 0.79 5.97 -10.97
N ILE A 158 -0.47 5.87 -11.42
CA ILE A 158 -0.87 6.33 -12.75
C ILE A 158 -0.53 7.81 -12.93
N TYR A 159 -0.89 8.65 -11.95
CA TYR A 159 -0.54 10.08 -11.97
C TYR A 159 0.97 10.30 -12.04
N THR A 160 1.73 9.66 -11.15
CA THR A 160 3.19 9.84 -11.06
C THR A 160 3.88 9.38 -12.34
N MET A 161 3.42 8.28 -12.95
CA MET A 161 3.95 7.78 -14.22
C MET A 161 3.65 8.69 -15.41
N ALA A 162 2.60 9.52 -15.33
CA ALA A 162 2.25 10.50 -16.35
C ALA A 162 3.06 11.79 -16.22
N THR A 163 3.54 12.11 -15.01
CA THR A 163 4.11 13.43 -14.69
C THR A 163 5.60 13.40 -14.35
N GLU A 164 6.14 12.28 -13.88
CA GLU A 164 7.54 12.16 -13.45
C GLU A 164 8.21 10.93 -14.09
N PRO A 165 8.97 11.13 -15.18
CA PRO A 165 9.65 10.05 -15.88
C PRO A 165 10.93 9.57 -15.18
N ASP A 166 11.50 10.35 -14.26
CA ASP A 166 12.70 9.94 -13.52
C ASP A 166 12.34 8.89 -12.44
N PRO A 167 12.92 7.68 -12.48
CA PRO A 167 12.56 6.61 -11.53
C PRO A 167 12.86 6.96 -10.07
N VAL A 168 13.92 7.73 -9.81
CA VAL A 168 14.32 8.09 -8.44
C VAL A 168 13.34 9.10 -7.84
N ARG A 169 12.96 10.13 -8.61
CA ARG A 169 11.95 11.12 -8.22
C ARG A 169 10.55 10.53 -8.14
N SER A 170 10.19 9.64 -9.08
CA SER A 170 8.92 8.91 -9.06
C SER A 170 8.81 8.05 -7.80
N ARG A 171 9.83 7.26 -7.48
CA ARG A 171 9.88 6.46 -6.24
C ARG A 171 9.83 7.34 -5.00
N ALA A 172 10.56 8.46 -4.97
CA ALA A 172 10.52 9.39 -3.85
C ALA A 172 9.15 10.05 -3.66
N PHE A 173 8.47 10.40 -4.76
CA PHE A 173 7.12 10.94 -4.74
C PHE A 173 6.14 9.96 -4.12
N LEU A 174 6.16 8.70 -4.58
CA LEU A 174 5.31 7.63 -4.06
C LEU A 174 5.55 7.38 -2.56
N LEU A 175 6.81 7.23 -2.14
CA LEU A 175 7.15 7.02 -0.72
C LEU A 175 6.73 8.20 0.16
N THR A 176 6.91 9.43 -0.33
CA THR A 176 6.48 10.63 0.39
C THR A 176 4.96 10.67 0.51
N PHE A 177 4.22 10.42 -0.58
CA PHE A 177 2.76 10.38 -0.55
C PHE A 177 2.25 9.30 0.41
N PHE A 178 2.78 8.07 0.34
CA PHE A 178 2.32 6.99 1.23
C PHE A 178 2.71 7.17 2.68
N LEU A 179 3.78 7.90 3.00
CA LEU A 179 4.05 8.33 4.37
C LEU A 179 2.86 9.15 4.92
N PHE A 180 2.41 10.17 4.17
CA PHE A 180 1.26 10.98 4.57
C PHE A 180 -0.03 10.15 4.63
N MET A 181 -0.27 9.28 3.64
CA MET A 181 -1.46 8.43 3.62
C MET A 181 -1.49 7.40 4.76
N ALA A 182 -0.34 6.86 5.15
CA ALA A 182 -0.27 5.94 6.29
C ALA A 182 -0.56 6.67 7.61
N ALA A 183 -0.06 7.90 7.77
CA ALA A 183 -0.38 8.73 8.93
C ALA A 183 -1.86 9.13 8.96
N ALA A 184 -2.40 9.62 7.84
CA ALA A 184 -3.81 9.98 7.73
C ALA A 184 -4.73 8.76 7.92
N GLY A 185 -4.37 7.62 7.34
CA GLY A 185 -5.09 6.35 7.49
C GLY A 185 -5.12 5.89 8.93
N LEU A 186 -3.97 5.81 9.61
CA LEU A 186 -3.91 5.41 11.00
C LEU A 186 -4.70 6.35 11.93
N ALA A 187 -4.60 7.67 11.71
CA ALA A 187 -5.39 8.65 12.45
C ALA A 187 -6.91 8.45 12.22
N THR A 188 -7.31 8.20 10.98
CA THR A 188 -8.71 7.96 10.61
C THR A 188 -9.23 6.66 11.25
N TYR A 189 -8.45 5.58 11.21
CA TYR A 189 -8.81 4.30 11.82
C TYR A 189 -8.87 4.36 13.34
N ALA A 190 -7.98 5.12 13.98
CA ALA A 190 -8.06 5.38 15.40
C ALA A 190 -9.35 6.13 15.76
N ALA A 191 -9.69 7.18 14.99
CA ALA A 191 -10.93 7.93 15.18
C ALA A 191 -12.21 7.10 14.90
N ALA A 192 -12.14 6.16 13.96
CA ALA A 192 -13.22 5.23 13.64
C ALA A 192 -13.36 4.05 14.62
N GLY A 193 -12.44 3.92 15.59
CA GLY A 193 -12.46 2.82 16.57
C GLY A 193 -11.95 1.47 16.03
N PHE A 194 -11.24 1.45 14.90
CA PHE A 194 -10.71 0.22 14.31
C PHE A 194 -9.43 -0.28 15.00
N VAL A 195 -8.73 0.62 15.72
CA VAL A 195 -7.52 0.25 16.48
C VAL A 195 -7.94 -0.47 17.75
N SER A 196 -7.73 -1.78 17.77
CA SER A 196 -8.07 -2.66 18.89
C SER A 196 -6.89 -2.80 19.87
N ALA A 197 -7.16 -3.37 21.06
CA ALA A 197 -6.10 -3.71 22.02
C ALA A 197 -5.11 -4.75 21.48
N ALA A 198 -5.49 -5.53 20.46
CA ALA A 198 -4.63 -6.51 19.80
C ALA A 198 -3.72 -5.89 18.73
N SER A 199 -4.05 -4.71 18.19
CA SER A 199 -3.30 -4.08 17.09
C SER A 199 -1.80 -3.90 17.38
N PRO A 200 -1.36 -3.47 18.59
CA PRO A 200 0.07 -3.35 18.89
C PRO A 200 0.80 -4.70 18.84
N LEU A 201 0.14 -5.80 19.24
CA LEU A 201 0.74 -7.13 19.20
C LEU A 201 0.94 -7.61 17.76
N TYR A 202 -0.08 -7.47 16.90
CA TYR A 202 0.05 -7.83 15.48
C TYR A 202 1.15 -7.02 14.81
N PHE A 203 1.23 -5.72 15.13
CA PHE A 203 2.33 -4.87 14.66
C PHE A 203 3.69 -5.41 15.11
N LEU A 204 3.88 -5.68 16.40
CA LEU A 204 5.15 -6.19 16.94
C LEU A 204 5.58 -7.52 16.32
N LEU A 205 4.63 -8.41 16.02
CA LEU A 205 4.91 -9.70 15.39
C LEU A 205 5.30 -9.56 13.91
N ALA A 206 4.63 -8.67 13.16
CA ALA A 206 4.88 -8.50 11.74
C ALA A 206 6.02 -7.52 11.41
N PHE A 207 6.34 -6.60 12.34
CA PHE A 207 7.31 -5.53 12.10
C PHE A 207 8.74 -6.02 11.79
N PRO A 208 9.31 -7.04 12.45
CA PRO A 208 10.63 -7.55 12.10
C PRO A 208 10.72 -8.06 10.65
N ALA A 209 9.68 -8.77 10.19
CA ALA A 209 9.58 -9.26 8.82
C ALA A 209 9.48 -8.08 7.83
N MET A 210 8.66 -7.08 8.14
CA MET A 210 8.50 -5.88 7.35
C MET A 210 9.83 -5.11 7.23
N TRP A 211 10.53 -4.91 8.34
CA TRP A 211 11.82 -4.20 8.37
C TRP A 211 12.92 -4.93 7.60
N LEU A 212 12.98 -6.26 7.72
CA LEU A 212 13.92 -7.09 6.97
C LEU A 212 13.67 -6.97 5.46
N GLY A 213 12.41 -7.14 5.03
CA GLY A 213 12.06 -7.03 3.61
C GLY A 213 12.30 -5.63 3.05
N ASP A 214 12.05 -4.58 3.83
CA ASP A 214 12.32 -3.21 3.39
C ASP A 214 13.82 -2.94 3.20
N LYS A 215 14.67 -3.37 4.13
CA LYS A 215 16.14 -3.29 3.96
C LYS A 215 16.62 -4.00 2.70
N LEU A 216 16.13 -5.23 2.46
CA LEU A 216 16.49 -6.01 1.27
C LEU A 216 16.03 -5.32 -0.02
N GLY A 217 14.78 -4.85 -0.07
CA GLY A 217 14.24 -4.16 -1.24
C GLY A 217 14.93 -2.83 -1.53
N HIS A 218 15.36 -2.09 -0.49
CA HIS A 218 16.14 -0.86 -0.68
C HIS A 218 17.53 -1.16 -1.27
N GLY A 219 18.22 -2.18 -0.79
CA GLY A 219 19.50 -2.63 -1.36
C GLY A 219 19.38 -3.08 -2.82
N LEU A 220 18.29 -3.78 -3.16
CA LEU A 220 17.98 -4.17 -4.55
C LEU A 220 17.72 -2.95 -5.43
N PHE A 221 17.00 -1.94 -4.94
CA PHE A 221 16.75 -0.71 -5.69
C PHE A 221 18.05 0.03 -6.02
N GLN A 222 18.99 0.13 -5.08
CA GLN A 222 20.29 0.78 -5.31
C GLN A 222 21.13 0.06 -6.37
N ARG A 223 21.03 -1.27 -6.48
CA ARG A 223 21.76 -2.07 -7.48
C ARG A 223 21.10 -2.12 -8.85
N TYR A 224 19.76 -2.19 -8.91
CA TYR A 224 19.03 -2.54 -10.14
C TYR A 224 17.96 -1.51 -10.57
N GLY A 225 17.79 -0.41 -9.83
CA GLY A 225 16.72 0.57 -10.04
C GLY A 225 16.74 1.29 -11.40
N SER A 226 17.84 1.21 -12.16
CA SER A 226 18.01 1.88 -13.45
C SER A 226 17.56 1.05 -14.67
N ALA A 227 17.39 -0.27 -14.57
CA ALA A 227 17.03 -1.11 -15.72
C ALA A 227 15.93 -2.14 -15.37
N GLY A 228 14.76 -2.03 -16.02
CA GLY A 228 13.68 -3.04 -15.92
C GLY A 228 12.74 -2.96 -14.71
N TYR A 229 12.99 -2.04 -13.75
CA TYR A 229 12.27 -1.92 -12.47
C TYR A 229 10.74 -1.93 -12.63
N ARG A 230 10.26 -1.20 -13.65
CA ARG A 230 8.84 -1.04 -13.93
C ARG A 230 8.20 -2.35 -14.38
N ARG A 231 8.85 -3.14 -15.23
CA ARG A 231 8.28 -4.41 -15.70
C ARG A 231 8.16 -5.44 -14.57
N VAL A 232 9.12 -5.44 -13.64
CA VAL A 232 9.10 -6.32 -12.47
C VAL A 232 7.98 -5.94 -11.51
N ALA A 233 7.82 -4.64 -11.22
CA ALA A 233 6.71 -4.12 -10.41
C ALA A 233 5.35 -4.53 -11.00
N LEU A 234 5.18 -4.33 -12.30
CA LEU A 234 3.96 -4.65 -13.05
C LEU A 234 3.67 -6.15 -13.05
N GLY A 235 4.69 -6.98 -13.29
CA GLY A 235 4.53 -8.44 -13.31
C GLY A 235 4.12 -9.00 -11.95
N LEU A 236 4.73 -8.51 -10.86
CA LEU A 236 4.40 -8.95 -9.50
C LEU A 236 2.97 -8.59 -9.10
N LEU A 237 2.52 -7.39 -9.44
CA LEU A 237 1.15 -6.96 -9.17
C LEU A 237 0.15 -7.77 -9.98
N LEU A 238 0.45 -8.05 -11.25
CA LEU A 238 -0.43 -8.83 -12.13
C LEU A 238 -0.64 -10.23 -11.57
N VAL A 239 0.43 -10.89 -11.13
CA VAL A 239 0.36 -12.21 -10.50
C VAL A 239 -0.48 -12.16 -9.21
N LEU A 240 -0.24 -11.18 -8.34
CA LEU A 240 -1.02 -11.00 -7.11
C LEU A 240 -2.51 -10.77 -7.40
N GLY A 241 -2.84 -9.92 -8.37
CA GLY A 241 -4.23 -9.63 -8.75
C GLY A 241 -4.98 -10.84 -9.27
N VAL A 242 -4.33 -11.64 -10.12
CA VAL A 242 -4.90 -12.88 -10.64
C VAL A 242 -5.15 -13.88 -9.51
N VAL A 243 -4.19 -14.06 -8.60
CA VAL A 243 -4.33 -15.01 -7.47
C VAL A 243 -5.48 -14.62 -6.54
N ILE A 244 -5.58 -13.34 -6.18
CA ILE A 244 -6.63 -12.85 -5.26
C ILE A 244 -8.02 -12.98 -5.88
N VAL A 245 -8.16 -12.68 -7.18
CA VAL A 245 -9.46 -12.84 -7.87
C VAL A 245 -9.83 -14.30 -8.05
N ALA A 246 -8.88 -15.18 -8.33
CA ALA A 246 -9.13 -16.62 -8.37
C ALA A 246 -9.63 -17.14 -7.02
N GLU A 247 -9.03 -16.70 -5.91
CA GLU A 247 -9.44 -17.08 -4.55
C GLU A 247 -10.80 -16.49 -4.15
N ALA A 248 -11.15 -15.29 -4.64
CA ALA A 248 -12.45 -14.68 -4.35
C ALA A 248 -13.63 -15.32 -5.10
N LEU A 249 -13.35 -16.05 -6.18
CA LEU A 249 -14.35 -16.70 -7.04
C LEU A 249 -14.58 -18.18 -6.71
N TRP A 250 -13.79 -18.77 -5.82
CA TRP A 250 -13.86 -20.16 -5.37
C TRP A 250 -14.19 -20.25 -3.88
#